data_AF-A0A4W5L2V3-F1
#
_entry.id   AF-A0A4W5L2V3-F1
#
_cell.length_a   1.000
_cell.length_b   1.000
_cell.length_c   1.000
_cell.angle_alpha   90.00
_cell.angle_beta   90.00
_cell.angle_gamma   90.00
#
_symmetry.space_group_name_H-M   'P 1'
#
loop_
_entity.id
_entity.type
_entity.pdbx_description
1 polymer ?
#
loop_
_entity_poly.entity_id
_entity_poly.type
_entity_poly.pdbx_seq_one_letter_code
_entity_poly.pdbx_strand_id
1 'polypeptide(L)'
;MYSQTGTMHGFIDHTLSHFNVSNFKPGNAPTSSSLPEITICRYKDYREPPWSAEAYQFSKTYWAVLAARLAFVILFQVQYH
;
A
#
# COMPACT_ATOMS: atom_id res chain seq x y z
N MET A 1 -5.59 -10.98 -11.85
CA MET A 1 -5.08 -10.05 -12.89
C MET A 1 -5.28 -8.64 -12.37
N TYR A 2 -4.23 -7.80 -12.32
CA TYR A 2 -4.27 -6.48 -11.67
C TYR A 2 -4.89 -5.37 -12.53
N SER A 3 -5.04 -5.57 -13.84
CA SER A 3 -5.75 -4.67 -14.76
C SER A 3 -6.59 -5.51 -15.71
N GLN A 4 -7.89 -5.23 -15.79
CA GLN A 4 -8.82 -5.94 -16.69
C GLN A 4 -8.76 -5.41 -18.13
N THR A 5 -8.40 -4.13 -18.28
CA THR A 5 -8.38 -3.42 -19.57
C THR A 5 -6.99 -3.37 -20.20
N GLY A 6 -5.96 -3.85 -19.49
CA GLY A 6 -4.56 -3.74 -19.92
C GLY A 6 -3.98 -2.33 -19.77
N THR A 7 -4.72 -1.38 -19.21
CA THR A 7 -4.24 -0.01 -18.93
C THR A 7 -3.82 0.15 -17.47
N MET A 8 -3.13 1.24 -17.14
CA MET A 8 -2.76 1.60 -15.77
C MET A 8 -3.85 2.40 -15.04
N HIS A 9 -5.09 2.40 -15.54
CA HIS A 9 -6.18 3.10 -14.89
C HIS A 9 -6.42 2.52 -13.48
N GLY A 10 -6.62 3.40 -12.49
CA GLY A 10 -6.73 3.00 -11.08
C GLY A 10 -5.41 2.65 -10.38
N PHE A 11 -4.25 2.86 -11.02
CA PHE A 11 -2.95 2.55 -10.41
C PHE A 11 -2.72 3.26 -9.06
N ILE A 12 -3.08 4.54 -8.96
CA ILE A 12 -2.93 5.31 -7.71
C ILE A 12 -3.83 4.72 -6.62
N ASP A 13 -5.10 4.45 -6.92
CA ASP A 13 -6.02 3.84 -5.98
C ASP A 13 -5.57 2.45 -5.55
N HIS A 14 -4.96 1.68 -6.43
CA HIS A 14 -4.43 0.36 -6.12
C HIS A 14 -3.16 0.43 -5.23
N THR A 15 -2.37 1.50 -5.36
CA THR A 15 -1.08 1.66 -4.65
C THR A 15 -1.24 2.30 -3.27
N LEU A 16 -2.43 2.81 -2.95
CA LEU A 16 -2.72 3.46 -1.68
C LEU A 16 -3.48 2.54 -0.73
N SER A 17 -2.90 2.29 0.44
CA SER A 17 -3.51 1.57 1.55
C SER A 17 -4.44 2.48 2.36
N HIS A 18 -5.47 1.89 2.97
CA HIS A 18 -6.42 2.60 3.84
C HIS A 18 -5.97 2.53 5.30
N PHE A 19 -6.13 3.64 6.02
CA PHE A 19 -5.87 3.73 7.46
C PHE A 19 -7.07 4.36 8.15
N ASN A 20 -7.60 3.68 9.17
CA ASN A 20 -8.63 4.27 10.02
C ASN A 20 -7.96 5.17 11.05
N VAL A 21 -8.30 6.46 11.06
CA VAL A 21 -7.65 7.44 11.93
C VAL A 21 -7.86 7.14 13.41
N SER A 22 -8.92 6.43 13.77
CA SER A 22 -9.17 5.99 15.15
C SER A 22 -8.13 4.98 15.66
N ASN A 23 -7.31 4.41 14.77
CA ASN A 23 -6.23 3.48 15.12
C ASN A 23 -4.86 4.16 15.32
N PHE A 24 -4.79 5.51 15.32
CA PHE A 24 -3.57 6.18 15.75
C PHE A 24 -3.21 5.82 17.20
N LYS A 25 -1.93 5.55 17.45
CA LYS A 25 -1.42 5.40 18.81
C LYS A 25 -1.57 6.73 19.56
N PRO A 26 -1.79 6.71 20.89
CA PRO A 26 -1.85 7.93 21.69
C PRO A 26 -0.63 8.83 21.44
N GLY A 27 -0.86 10.11 21.16
CA GLY A 27 0.21 11.09 20.88
C GLY A 27 0.74 11.12 19.44
N ASN A 28 0.36 10.18 18.58
CA ASN A 28 0.75 10.17 17.16
C ASN A 28 -0.32 10.75 16.21
N ALA A 29 -1.50 11.07 16.74
CA ALA A 29 -2.55 11.72 15.97
C ALA A 29 -2.14 13.17 15.64
N PRO A 30 -2.52 13.70 14.46
CA PRO A 30 -2.22 15.09 14.11
C PRO A 30 -2.86 16.07 15.09
N THR A 31 -2.09 17.05 15.58
CA THR A 31 -2.55 18.06 16.56
C THR A 31 -3.48 19.10 15.96
N SER A 32 -3.49 19.26 14.63
CA SER A 32 -4.26 20.26 13.91
C SER A 32 -4.82 19.68 12.61
N SER A 33 -5.95 18.98 12.68
CA SER A 33 -6.75 18.73 11.48
C SER A 33 -7.63 19.96 11.24
N SER A 34 -7.17 20.91 10.42
CA SER A 34 -8.04 21.93 9.80
C SER A 34 -8.99 21.33 8.74
N LEU A 35 -8.98 20.01 8.62
CA LEU A 35 -9.78 19.22 7.70
C LEU A 35 -11.08 18.80 8.40
N PRO A 36 -12.18 18.61 7.64
CA PRO A 36 -13.42 18.04 8.15
C PRO A 36 -13.20 16.68 8.83
N GLU A 37 -14.22 16.12 9.49
CA GLU A 37 -14.17 14.80 10.14
C GLU A 37 -13.71 13.69 9.17
N ILE A 38 -12.40 13.44 9.11
CA ILE A 38 -11.80 12.38 8.31
C ILE A 38 -11.82 11.11 9.16
N THR A 39 -12.48 10.07 8.67
CA THR A 39 -12.49 8.75 9.31
C THR A 39 -11.42 7.82 8.74
N ILE A 40 -11.07 7.99 7.46
CA ILE A 40 -10.09 7.16 6.75
C ILE A 40 -9.12 8.07 6.00
N CYS A 41 -7.81 7.85 6.19
CA CYS A 41 -6.77 8.42 5.35
C CYS A 41 -6.09 7.34 4.50
N ARG A 42 -5.36 7.76 3.47
CA ARG A 42 -4.66 6.85 2.55
C ARG A 42 -3.17 7.13 2.52
N TYR A 43 -2.35 6.09 2.48
CA TYR A 43 -0.89 6.18 2.46
C TYR A 43 -0.29 5.19 1.46
N LYS A 44 0.91 5.52 0.96
CA LYS A 44 1.61 4.72 -0.05
C LYS A 44 2.22 3.46 0.58
N ASP A 45 1.49 2.36 0.52
CA ASP A 45 1.95 1.02 0.90
C ASP A 45 0.98 -0.03 0.33
N TYR A 46 1.33 -1.32 0.39
CA TYR A 46 0.49 -2.44 0.00
C TYR A 46 0.06 -3.28 1.22
N ARG A 47 -0.86 -2.76 2.02
CA ARG A 47 -1.39 -3.40 3.22
C ARG A 47 -2.88 -3.70 3.10
N GLU A 48 -3.29 -4.72 3.84
CA GLU A 48 -4.69 -5.09 3.96
C GLU A 48 -5.49 -3.96 4.64
N PRO A 49 -6.71 -3.67 4.17
CA PRO A 49 -7.51 -2.56 4.67
C PRO A 49 -8.06 -2.83 6.08
N PRO A 50 -8.54 -1.79 6.79
CA PRO A 50 -9.01 -1.91 8.17
C PRO A 50 -10.21 -2.85 8.38
N TRP A 51 -10.98 -3.13 7.32
CA TRP A 51 -12.12 -4.07 7.36
C TRP A 51 -11.73 -5.51 7.00
N SER A 52 -10.45 -5.78 6.73
CA SER A 52 -9.94 -7.13 6.50
C SER A 52 -9.70 -7.86 7.83
N ALA A 53 -9.79 -9.19 7.83
CA ALA A 53 -9.43 -10.00 8.99
C ALA A 53 -7.94 -9.82 9.38
N GLU A 54 -7.09 -9.55 8.39
CA GLU A 54 -5.65 -9.33 8.55
C GLU A 54 -5.30 -7.83 8.46
N ALA A 55 -6.12 -6.97 9.08
CA ALA A 55 -6.00 -5.52 8.98
C ALA A 55 -4.56 -5.02 9.19
N TYR A 56 -4.11 -4.15 8.29
CA TYR A 56 -2.78 -3.53 8.28
C TYR A 56 -1.58 -4.47 8.08
N GLN A 57 -1.79 -5.77 7.86
CA GLN A 57 -0.73 -6.70 7.46
C GLN A 57 -0.31 -6.50 6.00
N PHE A 58 0.84 -7.05 5.63
CA PHE A 58 1.30 -7.03 4.24
C PHE A 58 0.37 -7.85 3.34
N SER A 59 -0.10 -7.22 2.28
CA SER A 59 -0.98 -7.88 1.30
C SER A 59 -0.20 -8.84 0.39
N LYS A 60 -0.91 -9.71 -0.32
CA LYS A 60 -0.31 -10.55 -1.37
C LYS A 60 0.37 -9.72 -2.47
N THR A 61 -0.16 -8.54 -2.76
CA THR A 61 0.40 -7.61 -3.74
C THR A 61 1.77 -7.07 -3.31
N TYR A 62 1.96 -6.81 -2.02
CA TYR A 62 3.27 -6.44 -1.48
C TYR A 62 4.33 -7.48 -1.84
N TRP A 63 4.05 -8.75 -1.54
CA TRP A 63 4.96 -9.86 -1.79
C TRP A 63 5.22 -10.08 -3.28
N ALA A 64 4.20 -9.95 -4.13
CA ALA A 64 4.36 -10.03 -5.57
C ALA A 64 5.29 -8.92 -6.12
N VAL A 65 5.11 -7.68 -5.66
CA VAL A 65 5.95 -6.55 -6.05
C VAL A 65 7.39 -6.72 -5.54
N LEU A 66 7.57 -7.19 -4.30
CA LEU A 66 8.88 -7.48 -3.74
C LEU A 66 9.61 -8.56 -4.56
N ALA A 67 8.93 -9.67 -4.86
CA ALA A 67 9.49 -10.75 -5.67
C ALA A 67 9.91 -10.26 -7.07
N ALA A 68 9.07 -9.45 -7.73
CA ALA A 68 9.41 -8.87 -9.03
C ALA A 68 10.62 -7.94 -8.97
N ARG A 69 10.74 -7.11 -7.91
CA ARG A 69 11.91 -6.25 -7.69
C ARG A 69 13.18 -7.06 -7.47
N LEU A 70 13.12 -8.13 -6.68
CA LEU A 70 14.27 -9.01 -6.45
C LEU A 70 14.67 -9.75 -7.72
N ALA A 71 13.71 -10.27 -8.49
CA ALA A 71 13.97 -10.89 -9.78
C ALA A 71 14.65 -9.92 -10.76
N PHE A 72 14.20 -8.66 -10.81
CA PHE A 72 14.84 -7.62 -11.59
C PHE A 72 16.31 -7.43 -11.15
N VAL A 73 16.57 -7.28 -9.85
CA VAL A 73 17.95 -7.14 -9.35
C VAL A 73 18.81 -8.33 -9.75
N ILE A 74 18.31 -9.57 -9.59
CA ILE A 74 19.06 -10.79 -9.95
C ILE A 74 19.38 -10.81 -11.44
N LEU A 75 18.40 -10.61 -12.32
CA LEU A 75 18.62 -10.65 -13.76
C LEU A 75 19.62 -9.58 -14.22
N PHE A 76 19.50 -8.36 -13.70
CA PHE A 76 20.31 -7.23 -14.12
C PHE A 76 21.64 -7.08 -13.39
N GLN A 77 21.90 -7.81 -12.30
CA GLN A 77 23.22 -7.80 -11.65
C GLN A 77 24.03 -9.05 -11.98
N VAL A 78 23.38 -10.22 -12.13
CA VAL A 78 24.08 -11.49 -12.38
C VAL A 78 24.48 -11.64 -13.85
N GLN A 79 23.83 -10.94 -14.80
CA GLN A 79 24.24 -10.97 -16.22
C GLN A 79 25.46 -10.10 -16.57
N TYR A 80 25.90 -9.21 -15.68
CA TYR A 80 27.07 -8.35 -15.92
C TYR A 80 28.37 -8.90 -15.30
N HIS A 81 28.37 -10.16 -14.85
CA HIS A 81 29.59 -10.83 -14.42
C HIS A 81 29.87 -12.09 -15.23
#